data_AF-A0A396JHP1-F1
#
_entry.id   AF-A0A396JHP1-F1
#
_cell.length_a   1.000
_cell.length_b   1.000
_cell.length_c   1.000
_cell.angle_alpha   90.00
_cell.angle_beta   90.00
_cell.angle_gamma   90.00
#
_symmetry.space_group_name_H-M   'P 1'
#
loop_
_entity.id
_entity.type
_entity.pdbx_description
1 polymer ?
#
loop_
_entity_poly.entity_id
_entity_poly.type
_entity_poly.pdbx_seq_one_letter_code
_entity_poly.pdbx_strand_id
1 'polypeptide(L)'
;MENDTNTQISSLPFSQSPTSSQPPMAPQVVMSPCAACKILRRRCAEKCVLAPYFPPTEPSKFTTAHRVFGASNIIKFLQVVLLYITGPH
;
A
#
# COMPACT_ATOMS: atom_id res chain seq x y z
N MET A 1 -11.94 22.55 -62.81
CA MET A 1 -10.78 23.42 -63.03
C MET A 1 -10.03 23.50 -61.73
N GLU A 2 -8.95 22.73 -61.68
CA GLU A 2 -7.91 22.76 -60.67
C GLU A 2 -7.47 24.21 -60.35
N ASN A 3 -7.09 24.47 -59.10
CA ASN A 3 -5.70 24.89 -58.90
C ASN A 3 -5.20 24.63 -57.48
N ASP A 4 -4.27 23.69 -57.41
CA ASP A 4 -3.26 23.51 -56.40
C ASP A 4 -2.62 24.83 -55.93
N THR A 5 -2.32 24.94 -54.63
CA THR A 5 -1.04 25.51 -54.21
C THR A 5 -0.55 24.78 -52.97
N ASN A 6 0.27 23.80 -53.27
CA ASN A 6 1.29 23.20 -52.43
C ASN A 6 2.18 24.29 -51.81
N THR A 7 2.25 24.35 -50.47
CA THR A 7 3.46 24.79 -49.78
C THR A 7 3.67 23.92 -48.54
N GLN A 8 4.67 23.05 -48.63
CA GLN A 8 5.31 22.42 -47.48
C GLN A 8 5.59 23.43 -46.36
N ILE A 9 5.14 23.16 -45.14
CA ILE A 9 5.91 23.47 -43.95
C ILE A 9 6.04 22.18 -43.15
N SER A 10 7.15 21.50 -43.41
CA SER A 10 7.77 20.56 -42.50
C SER A 10 8.11 21.30 -41.21
N SER A 11 7.38 21.04 -40.12
CA SER A 11 7.83 21.38 -38.78
C SER A 11 7.33 20.35 -37.78
N LEU A 12 8.20 19.34 -37.60
CA LEU A 12 8.49 18.63 -36.35
C LEU A 12 7.29 17.99 -35.62
N PRO A 13 7.16 16.64 -35.58
CA PRO A 13 6.46 16.04 -34.47
C PRO A 13 7.25 16.39 -33.20
N PHE A 14 6.64 17.22 -32.34
CA PHE A 14 7.20 17.57 -31.05
C PHE A 14 7.46 16.28 -30.29
N SER A 15 8.74 15.94 -30.14
CA SER A 15 9.22 14.79 -29.40
C SER A 15 8.90 15.03 -27.92
N GLN A 16 7.70 14.64 -27.49
CA GLN A 16 7.37 14.57 -26.06
C GLN A 16 7.82 13.20 -25.56
N SER A 17 9.10 13.10 -25.27
CA SER A 17 9.60 12.11 -24.33
C SER A 17 9.00 12.43 -22.96
N PRO A 18 8.25 11.52 -22.30
CA PRO A 18 8.22 11.53 -20.85
C PRO A 18 9.48 10.80 -20.37
N THR A 19 10.59 11.52 -20.23
CA THR A 19 11.66 11.08 -19.32
C THR A 19 11.15 11.30 -17.91
N SER A 20 10.31 10.39 -17.40
CA SER A 20 10.16 10.24 -15.97
C SER A 20 11.15 9.17 -15.53
N SER A 21 12.28 9.63 -15.04
CA SER A 21 13.23 8.86 -14.24
C SER A 21 12.53 8.37 -12.99
N GLN A 22 11.65 7.38 -13.13
CA GLN A 22 11.02 6.71 -12.00
C GLN A 22 11.80 5.41 -11.78
N PRO A 23 12.48 5.22 -10.63
CA PRO A 23 13.02 3.91 -10.28
C PRO A 23 11.87 2.88 -10.36
N PRO A 24 12.14 1.61 -10.71
CA PRO A 24 11.10 0.60 -10.79
C PRO A 24 10.37 0.60 -9.46
N MET A 25 9.15 1.12 -9.50
CA MET A 25 8.27 1.23 -8.37
C MET A 25 8.12 -0.20 -7.88
N ALA A 26 8.76 -0.49 -6.73
CA ALA A 26 8.68 -1.77 -6.06
C ALA A 26 7.23 -2.25 -6.14
N PRO A 27 7.00 -3.53 -6.49
CA PRO A 27 5.69 -4.01 -6.87
C PRO A 27 4.73 -3.52 -5.79
N GLN A 28 3.84 -2.61 -6.18
CA GLN A 28 2.68 -2.28 -5.37
C GLN A 28 1.79 -3.52 -5.48
N VAL A 29 2.26 -4.63 -4.89
CA VAL A 29 1.41 -5.72 -4.48
C VAL A 29 0.34 -4.99 -3.72
N VAL A 30 -0.88 -5.02 -4.23
CA VAL A 30 -2.03 -4.51 -3.49
C VAL A 30 -2.11 -5.41 -2.27
N MET A 31 -1.32 -5.08 -1.25
CA MET A 31 -1.26 -5.80 0.00
C MET A 31 -2.59 -5.46 0.64
N SER A 32 -3.54 -6.39 0.48
CA SER A 32 -4.83 -6.30 1.15
C SER A 32 -4.55 -5.99 2.63
N PRO A 33 -5.13 -4.93 3.19
CA PRO A 33 -4.86 -4.56 4.57
C PRO A 33 -5.22 -5.74 5.47
N CYS A 34 -4.41 -5.97 6.51
CA CYS A 34 -4.70 -7.01 7.48
C CYS A 34 -6.06 -6.77 8.15
N ALA A 35 -6.67 -7.82 8.71
CA ALA A 35 -8.01 -7.73 9.31
C ALA A 35 -8.11 -6.60 10.34
N ALA A 36 -7.07 -6.42 11.15
CA ALA A 36 -6.99 -5.34 12.12
C ALA A 36 -7.02 -3.94 11.48
N CYS A 37 -6.14 -3.70 10.50
CA CYS A 37 -6.06 -2.40 9.84
C CYS A 37 -7.34 -2.08 9.04
N LYS A 38 -7.99 -3.11 8.47
CA LYS A 38 -9.28 -2.98 7.80
C LYS A 38 -10.38 -2.53 8.76
N ILE A 39 -10.47 -3.13 9.95
CA ILE A 39 -11.49 -2.79 10.96
C ILE A 39 -11.19 -1.43 11.63
N LEU A 40 -9.92 -1.12 11.89
CA LEU A 40 -9.49 0.18 12.41
C LEU A 40 -9.56 1.31 11.37
N ARG A 41 -9.84 0.99 10.11
CA ARG A 41 -9.83 1.94 8.98
C ARG A 41 -8.51 2.73 8.87
N ARG A 42 -7.39 2.09 9.18
CA ARG A 42 -6.05 2.69 9.12
C ARG A 42 -5.22 2.07 8.00
N ARG A 43 -4.14 2.76 7.60
CA ARG A 43 -3.22 2.24 6.60
C ARG A 43 -2.44 1.05 7.16
N CYS A 44 -2.40 -0.05 6.42
CA CYS A 44 -1.58 -1.22 6.72
C CYS A 44 -0.21 -1.05 6.05
N ALA A 45 0.85 -0.84 6.84
CA ALA A 45 2.22 -0.79 6.33
C ALA A 45 2.80 -2.19 6.13
N GLU A 46 3.87 -2.32 5.35
CA GLU A 46 4.56 -3.60 5.11
C GLU A 46 5.09 -4.22 6.42
N LYS A 47 5.49 -3.39 7.38
CA LYS A 47 5.94 -3.79 8.73
C LYS A 47 4.83 -3.74 9.78
N CYS A 48 3.59 -4.03 9.39
CA CYS A 48 2.47 -4.00 10.35
C CYS A 48 2.61 -5.12 11.38
N VAL A 49 2.82 -4.75 12.66
CA VAL A 49 2.88 -5.68 13.80
C VAL A 49 1.62 -6.54 13.98
N LEU A 50 0.48 -6.10 13.43
CA LEU A 50 -0.79 -6.81 13.51
C LEU A 50 -0.99 -7.82 12.36
N ALA A 51 -0.27 -7.65 11.24
CA ALA A 51 -0.45 -8.48 10.05
C ALA A 51 -0.20 -9.98 10.27
N PRO A 52 0.85 -10.44 10.99
CA PRO A 52 1.06 -11.87 11.21
C PRO A 52 0.03 -12.50 12.16
N TYR A 53 -0.64 -11.71 13.00
CA TYR A 53 -1.62 -12.21 13.97
C TYR A 53 -3.07 -12.11 13.46
N PHE A 54 -3.36 -11.15 12.59
CA PHE A 54 -4.70 -10.88 12.08
C PHE A 54 -4.69 -10.88 10.54
N PRO A 55 -4.59 -12.06 9.91
CA PRO A 55 -4.60 -12.16 8.46
C PRO A 55 -5.92 -11.65 7.87
N PRO A 56 -5.94 -11.19 6.61
CA PRO A 56 -7.15 -10.69 5.95
C PRO A 56 -8.24 -11.76 5.77
N THR A 57 -7.89 -13.04 5.85
CA THR A 57 -8.80 -14.20 5.75
C THR A 57 -9.71 -14.35 6.97
N GLU A 58 -9.33 -13.79 8.14
CA GLU A 58 -10.03 -14.03 9.41
C GLU A 58 -10.43 -12.72 10.12
N PRO A 59 -11.31 -11.89 9.52
CA PRO A 59 -11.75 -10.63 10.11
C PRO A 59 -12.44 -10.81 11.47
N SER A 60 -13.15 -11.92 11.67
CA SER A 60 -13.89 -12.22 12.90
C SER A 60 -13.00 -12.31 14.13
N LYS A 61 -11.76 -12.81 14.00
CA LYS A 61 -10.81 -12.89 15.12
C LYS A 61 -10.49 -11.51 15.67
N PHE A 62 -10.24 -10.54 14.78
CA PHE A 62 -9.97 -9.18 15.21
C PHE A 62 -11.22 -8.52 15.79
N THR A 63 -12.40 -8.71 15.19
CA THR A 63 -13.65 -8.15 15.73
C THR A 63 -13.92 -8.62 17.16
N THR A 64 -13.75 -9.92 17.44
CA THR A 64 -13.94 -10.47 18.80
C THR A 64 -12.90 -9.93 19.77
N ALA A 65 -11.62 -9.96 19.41
CA ALA A 65 -10.56 -9.43 20.26
C ALA A 65 -10.74 -7.93 20.53
N HIS A 66 -11.06 -7.16 19.50
CA HIS A 66 -11.32 -5.73 19.58
C HIS A 66 -12.50 -5.42 20.50
N ARG A 67 -13.55 -6.24 20.48
CA ARG A 67 -14.72 -6.06 21.34
C ARG A 67 -14.40 -6.29 22.82
N VAL A 68 -13.55 -7.26 23.14
CA VAL A 68 -13.23 -7.63 24.53
C VAL A 68 -12.13 -6.75 25.11
N PHE A 69 -11.04 -6.57 24.36
CA PHE A 69 -9.84 -5.89 24.86
C PHE A 69 -9.75 -4.43 24.40
N GLY A 70 -10.37 -4.07 23.27
CA GLY A 70 -10.17 -2.79 22.60
C GLY A 70 -8.89 -2.75 21.76
N ALA A 71 -8.90 -1.93 20.71
CA ALA A 71 -7.77 -1.78 19.79
C ALA A 71 -6.45 -1.43 20.49
N SER A 72 -6.49 -0.49 21.44
CA SER A 72 -5.30 0.04 22.11
C SER A 72 -4.61 -1.01 22.98
N ASN A 73 -5.37 -1.86 23.67
CA ASN A 73 -4.80 -2.90 24.53
C ASN A 73 -4.18 -4.02 23.69
N ILE A 74 -4.81 -4.39 22.57
CA ILE A 74 -4.24 -5.36 21.62
C ILE A 74 -2.88 -4.87 21.09
N ILE A 75 -2.80 -3.60 20.69
CA ILE A 75 -1.54 -3.01 20.19
C ILE A 75 -0.48 -2.97 21.28
N LYS A 76 -0.83 -2.55 22.50
CA LYS A 76 0.09 -2.55 23.65
C LYS A 76 0.62 -3.95 23.96
N PHE A 77 -0.28 -4.94 24.00
CA PHE A 77 0.10 -6.32 24.27
C PHE A 77 1.04 -6.86 23.20
N LEU A 78 0.72 -6.63 21.93
CA LEU A 78 1.58 -7.04 20.82
C LEU A 78 2.94 -6.34 20.82
N GLN A 79 3.00 -5.06 21.20
CA GLN A 79 4.29 -4.38 21.38
C GLN A 79 5.11 -4.99 22.50
N VAL A 80 4.51 -5.24 23.67
CA VAL A 80 5.21 -5.85 24.81
C VAL A 80 5.71 -7.26 24.46
N VAL A 81 4.86 -8.07 23.82
CA VAL A 81 5.21 -9.43 23.39
C VAL A 81 6.33 -9.40 22.35
N LEU A 82 6.24 -8.52 21.34
CA LEU A 82 7.29 -8.40 20.33
C LEU A 82 8.62 -7.96 20.95
N LEU A 83 8.60 -6.97 21.85
CA LEU A 83 9.82 -6.54 22.56
C LEU A 83 10.46 -7.66 23.38
N TYR A 84 9.66 -8.55 23.97
CA TYR A 84 10.17 -9.68 24.76
C TYR A 84 10.73 -10.80 23.87
N ILE A 85 10.10 -11.07 22.73
CA ILE A 85 10.49 -12.17 21.83
C ILE A 85 11.62 -11.77 20.87
N THR A 86 11.71 -10.50 20.48
CA THR A 86 12.77 -10.00 19.57
C THR A 86 13.89 -9.23 20.28
N GLY A 87 13.93 -9.24 21.61
CA GLY A 87 15.02 -8.63 22.38
C GLY A 87 16.32 -9.44 22.27
N PRO A 88 17.51 -8.82 22.39
CA PRO A 88 18.77 -9.55 22.43
C PRO A 88 18.82 -10.37 23.72
N HIS A 89 18.70 -11.68 23.59
CA HIS A 89 19.03 -12.63 24.66
C HIS A 89 20.50 -13.03 24.53
#